data_AF-A0A7S4JGU6-F1
#
_entry.id   AF-A0A7S4JGU6-F1
#
_cell.length_a   1.000
_cell.length_b   1.000
_cell.length_c   1.000
_cell.angle_alpha   90.00
_cell.angle_beta   90.00
_cell.angle_gamma   90.00
#
_symmetry.space_group_name_H-M   'P 1'
#
loop_
_entity.id
_entity.type
_entity.pdbx_description
1 polymer ?
#
loop_
_entity_poly.entity_id
_entity_poly.type
_entity_poly.pdbx_seq_one_letter_code
_entity_poly.pdbx_strand_id
1 'polypeptide(L)'
;MIICLFLLFSNLGSILSWLSCIFLLLTIIFVWHLLVDQIRLISRNLTLNERFFSERYEYLADSNGMFYNPFDQGMVKNWIEFLGCGERRWLKDHVYTTETLSSTTGDPENSQGMPSGYEETSLVNGL
;
A
#
# COMPACT_ATOMS: atom_id res chain seq x y z
N MET A 1 -33.28 -11.99 49.88
CA MET A 1 -33.49 -11.56 48.47
C MET A 1 -32.50 -10.47 48.04
N ILE A 2 -32.39 -9.36 48.77
CA ILE A 2 -31.50 -8.22 48.43
C ILE A 2 -30.01 -8.63 48.35
N ILE A 3 -29.52 -9.41 49.32
CA ILE A 3 -28.12 -9.87 49.34
C ILE A 3 -27.81 -10.78 48.14
N CYS A 4 -28.71 -11.68 47.75
CA CYS A 4 -28.53 -12.54 46.57
C CYS A 4 -28.48 -11.73 45.27
N LEU A 5 -29.33 -10.70 45.14
CA LEU A 5 -29.32 -9.82 43.96
C LEU A 5 -28.00 -9.02 43.88
N PHE A 6 -27.49 -8.54 45.01
CA PHE A 6 -26.21 -7.83 45.06
C PHE A 6 -25.01 -8.72 44.68
N LEU A 7 -24.99 -9.97 45.17
CA LEU A 7 -23.96 -10.93 44.81
C LEU A 7 -24.03 -11.29 43.32
N LEU A 8 -25.23 -11.46 42.76
CA LEU A 8 -25.40 -11.76 41.34
C LEU A 8 -24.93 -10.60 40.46
N PHE A 9 -25.27 -9.36 40.81
CA PHE A 9 -24.82 -8.17 40.09
C PHE A 9 -23.29 -7.98 40.14
N SER A 10 -22.68 -8.21 41.30
CA SER A 10 -21.23 -8.11 41.49
C SER A 10 -20.48 -9.15 40.65
N ASN A 11 -20.95 -10.40 40.63
CA ASN A 11 -20.38 -11.46 39.80
C ASN A 11 -20.51 -11.17 38.30
N LEU A 12 -21.68 -10.66 37.87
CA LEU A 12 -21.91 -10.30 36.47
C LEU A 12 -20.96 -9.17 36.01
N GLY A 13 -20.76 -8.14 36.84
CA GLY A 13 -19.81 -7.07 36.56
C GLY A 13 -18.38 -7.56 36.41
N SER A 14 -17.93 -8.45 37.29
CA SER A 14 -16.61 -9.09 37.16
C SER A 14 -16.50 -9.87 35.84
N ILE A 15 -17.46 -10.75 35.54
CA ILE A 15 -17.45 -11.55 34.30
C ILE A 15 -17.36 -10.66 33.06
N LEU A 16 -18.18 -9.60 33.00
CA LEU A 16 -18.16 -8.65 31.89
C LEU A 16 -16.79 -7.96 31.76
N SER A 17 -16.18 -7.55 32.88
CA SER A 17 -14.85 -6.96 32.87
C SER A 17 -13.79 -7.91 32.30
N TRP A 18 -13.80 -9.18 32.70
CA TRP A 18 -12.87 -10.19 32.17
C TRP A 18 -13.07 -10.41 30.66
N LEU A 19 -14.32 -10.48 30.21
CA LEU A 19 -14.65 -10.60 28.78
C LEU A 19 -14.16 -9.39 27.99
N SER A 20 -14.33 -8.18 28.52
CA SER A 20 -13.80 -6.96 27.90
C SER A 20 -12.28 -6.97 27.81
N CYS A 21 -11.57 -7.43 28.87
CA CYS A 21 -10.12 -7.57 28.83
C CYS A 21 -9.66 -8.56 27.75
N ILE A 22 -10.33 -9.71 27.63
CA ILE A 22 -10.03 -10.70 26.59
C ILE A 22 -10.27 -10.11 25.20
N PHE A 23 -11.41 -9.44 24.99
CA PHE A 23 -11.71 -8.78 23.73
C PHE A 23 -10.64 -7.73 23.36
N LEU A 24 -10.25 -6.88 24.32
CA LEU A 24 -9.18 -5.91 24.10
C LEU A 24 -7.87 -6.58 23.71
N LEU A 25 -7.46 -7.66 24.39
CA LEU A 25 -6.26 -8.41 24.03
C LEU A 25 -6.33 -8.97 22.60
N LEU A 26 -7.48 -9.54 22.21
CA LEU A 26 -7.68 -10.02 20.84
C LEU A 26 -7.59 -8.88 19.81
N THR A 27 -8.20 -7.73 20.10
CA THR A 27 -8.10 -6.57 19.20
C THR A 27 -6.68 -6.06 19.06
N ILE A 28 -5.90 -6.01 20.16
CA ILE A 28 -4.49 -5.59 20.13
C ILE A 28 -3.67 -6.55 19.27
N ILE A 29 -3.84 -7.87 19.44
CA ILE A 29 -3.14 -8.88 18.63
C ILE A 29 -3.50 -8.73 17.15
N PHE A 30 -4.78 -8.52 16.84
CA PHE A 30 -5.25 -8.35 15.47
C PHE A 30 -4.67 -7.07 14.82
N VAL A 31 -4.74 -5.94 15.52
CA VAL A 31 -4.17 -4.66 15.06
C VAL A 31 -2.66 -4.78 14.89
N TRP A 32 -1.97 -5.48 15.79
CA TRP A 32 -0.54 -5.75 15.67
C TRP A 32 -0.20 -6.52 14.40
N HIS A 33 -0.95 -7.57 14.08
CA HIS A 33 -0.73 -8.33 12.84
C HIS A 33 -0.91 -7.46 11.60
N LEU A 34 -1.97 -6.65 11.57
CA LEU A 34 -2.21 -5.70 10.48
C LEU A 34 -1.06 -4.70 10.37
N LEU A 35 -0.57 -4.16 11.49
CA LEU A 35 0.54 -3.22 11.49
C LEU A 35 1.81 -3.84 10.89
N VAL A 36 2.14 -5.07 11.25
CA VAL A 36 3.30 -5.79 10.69
C VAL A 36 3.15 -5.98 9.18
N ASP A 37 1.95 -6.31 8.71
CA ASP A 37 1.71 -6.46 7.28
C ASP A 37 1.82 -5.11 6.54
N GLN A 38 1.32 -4.02 7.11
CA GLN A 38 1.50 -2.68 6.54
C GLN A 38 2.97 -2.27 6.49
N ILE A 39 3.73 -2.54 7.56
CA ILE A 39 5.18 -2.30 7.59
C ILE A 39 5.89 -3.08 6.49
N ARG A 40 5.51 -4.34 6.25
CA ARG A 40 6.08 -5.16 5.17
C ARG A 40 5.76 -4.58 3.79
N LEU A 41 4.53 -4.14 3.58
CA LEU A 41 4.11 -3.49 2.34
C LEU A 41 4.94 -2.22 2.07
N ILE A 42 5.05 -1.33 3.06
CA ILE A 42 5.87 -0.11 2.98
C ILE A 42 7.35 -0.45 2.74
N SER A 43 7.88 -1.45 3.44
CA SER A 43 9.29 -1.84 3.32
C SER A 43 9.65 -2.33 1.93
N ARG A 44 8.68 -2.82 1.16
CA ARG A 44 8.84 -3.30 -0.21
C ARG A 44 8.26 -2.33 -1.23
N ASN A 45 7.78 -1.15 -0.82
CA ASN A 45 7.07 -0.20 -1.68
C ASN A 45 5.95 -0.86 -2.50
N LEU A 46 5.10 -1.63 -1.83
CA LEU A 46 4.03 -2.39 -2.45
C LEU A 46 2.69 -1.97 -1.88
N THR A 47 1.67 -1.83 -2.72
CA THR A 47 0.30 -1.61 -2.26
C THR A 47 -0.40 -2.94 -1.92
N LEU A 48 -1.44 -2.88 -1.08
CA LEU A 48 -2.24 -4.07 -0.77
C LEU A 48 -2.87 -4.65 -2.05
N ASN A 49 -3.26 -3.78 -2.99
CA ASN A 49 -3.84 -4.15 -4.27
C ASN A 49 -2.84 -4.92 -5.14
N GLU A 50 -1.59 -4.45 -5.22
CA GLU A 50 -0.51 -5.15 -5.91
C GLU A 50 -0.18 -6.50 -5.25
N ARG A 51 -0.28 -6.61 -3.93
CA ARG A 51 -0.09 -7.89 -3.23
C ARG A 51 -1.18 -8.90 -3.55
N PHE A 52 -2.45 -8.48 -3.60
CA PHE A 52 -3.58 -9.39 -3.84
C PHE A 52 -3.72 -9.77 -5.31
N PHE A 53 -3.42 -8.84 -6.22
CA PHE A 53 -3.55 -9.04 -7.66
C PHE A 53 -2.19 -9.05 -8.36
N SER A 54 -1.15 -9.58 -7.71
CA SER A 54 0.20 -9.61 -8.28
C SER A 54 0.27 -10.32 -9.62
N GLU A 55 -0.53 -11.38 -9.80
CA GLU A 55 -0.60 -12.15 -11.05
C GLU A 55 -1.31 -11.40 -12.20
N ARG A 56 -2.15 -10.41 -11.86
CA ARG A 56 -2.86 -9.59 -12.87
C ARG A 56 -1.94 -8.54 -13.48
N TYR A 57 -0.92 -8.12 -12.74
CA TYR A 57 -0.03 -7.04 -13.14
C TYR A 57 1.24 -7.64 -13.76
N GLU A 58 1.33 -7.62 -15.08
CA GLU A 58 2.48 -8.17 -15.82
C GLU A 58 3.81 -7.51 -15.43
N TYR A 59 3.79 -6.24 -15.01
CA TYR A 59 4.99 -5.53 -14.54
C TYR A 59 5.51 -6.01 -13.16
N LEU A 60 4.69 -6.77 -12.41
CA LEU A 60 5.10 -7.43 -11.16
C LEU A 60 5.60 -8.85 -11.40
N ALA A 61 5.57 -9.34 -12.64
CA ALA A 61 6.12 -10.62 -13.03
C ALA A 61 7.47 -10.41 -13.72
N ASP A 62 8.49 -11.13 -13.24
CA ASP A 62 9.77 -11.26 -13.93
C ASP A 62 9.57 -12.03 -15.24
N SER A 63 10.57 -11.93 -16.12
CA SER A 63 10.73 -12.72 -17.34
C SER A 63 10.54 -14.24 -17.15
N ASN A 64 10.77 -14.74 -15.93
CA ASN A 64 10.60 -16.14 -15.55
C ASN A 64 9.21 -16.46 -14.94
N GLY A 65 8.27 -15.50 -14.93
CA GLY A 65 6.96 -15.61 -14.27
C GLY A 65 7.00 -15.51 -12.75
N MET A 66 8.15 -15.15 -12.16
CA MET A 66 8.32 -15.00 -10.70
C MET A 66 7.95 -13.60 -10.25
N PHE A 67 7.43 -13.42 -9.04
CA PHE A 67 7.12 -12.09 -8.52
C PHE A 67 8.38 -11.23 -8.37
N TYR A 68 8.42 -10.08 -9.04
CA TYR A 68 9.50 -9.10 -8.96
C TYR A 68 8.91 -7.71 -8.81
N ASN A 69 9.35 -6.97 -7.79
CA ASN A 69 8.92 -5.58 -7.60
C ASN A 69 9.97 -4.60 -8.15
N PRO A 70 9.72 -3.94 -9.30
CA PRO A 70 10.63 -2.94 -9.85
C PRO A 70 10.71 -1.65 -9.01
N PHE A 71 9.74 -1.43 -8.11
CA PHE A 71 9.67 -0.25 -7.23
C PHE A 71 10.41 -0.46 -5.90
N ASP A 72 10.86 -1.67 -5.60
CA ASP A 72 11.63 -1.96 -4.38
C ASP A 72 13.09 -1.52 -4.55
N GLN A 73 13.48 -0.44 -3.88
CA GLN A 73 14.86 0.07 -3.88
C GLN A 73 15.64 -0.28 -2.61
N GLY A 74 15.09 -1.17 -1.79
CA GLY A 74 15.58 -1.50 -0.47
C GLY A 74 14.89 -0.70 0.64
N MET A 75 14.84 -1.32 1.82
CA MET A 75 14.02 -0.89 2.94
C MET A 75 14.19 0.59 3.31
N VAL A 76 15.42 1.09 3.46
CA VAL A 76 15.64 2.49 3.89
C VAL A 76 15.08 3.50 2.89
N LYS A 77 15.27 3.27 1.58
CA LYS A 77 14.80 4.19 0.54
C LYS A 77 13.27 4.18 0.43
N ASN A 78 12.67 3.00 0.48
CA ASN A 78 11.22 2.85 0.43
C ASN A 78 10.54 3.56 1.63
N TRP A 79 11.16 3.50 2.82
CA TRP A 79 10.66 4.22 3.99
C TRP A 79 10.82 5.75 3.87
N ILE A 80 11.94 6.23 3.31
CA ILE A 80 12.14 7.68 3.08
C ILE A 80 11.12 8.21 2.06
N GLU A 81 10.82 7.44 1.02
CA GLU A 81 9.78 7.76 0.04
C GLU A 81 8.39 7.80 0.70
N PHE A 82 8.06 6.78 1.50
CA PHE A 82 6.80 6.73 2.26
C PHE A 82 6.62 7.91 3.23
N LEU A 83 7.69 8.33 3.91
CA LEU A 83 7.67 9.48 4.82
C LEU A 83 7.64 10.84 4.09
N GLY A 84 7.71 10.87 2.76
CA GLY A 84 7.69 12.09 1.96
C GLY A 84 8.97 12.92 2.07
N CYS A 85 10.06 12.35 2.60
CA CYS A 85 11.36 13.00 2.70
C CYS A 85 12.26 12.75 1.47
N GLY A 86 11.82 11.89 0.55
CA GLY A 86 12.53 11.61 -0.71
C GLY A 86 12.03 12.45 -1.89
N GLU A 87 12.88 12.57 -2.91
CA GLU A 87 12.48 13.15 -4.20
C GLU A 87 11.36 12.28 -4.80
N ARG A 88 10.18 12.87 -5.03
CA ARG A 88 9.02 12.16 -5.59
C ARG A 88 9.33 11.71 -7.01
N ARG A 89 9.67 10.44 -7.17
CA ARG A 89 10.21 9.90 -8.42
C ARG A 89 9.28 10.06 -9.60
N TRP A 90 7.97 9.91 -9.38
CA TRP A 90 6.97 10.16 -10.43
C TRP A 90 7.06 11.59 -10.99
N LEU A 91 7.39 12.60 -10.18
CA LEU A 91 7.57 13.97 -10.70
C LEU A 91 8.80 14.05 -11.58
N LYS A 92 9.89 13.37 -11.21
CA LYS A 92 11.12 13.38 -11.98
C LYS A 92 10.92 12.76 -13.36
N ASP A 93 10.29 11.59 -13.41
CA ASP A 93 10.06 10.88 -14.67
C ASP A 93 9.15 11.69 -15.62
N HIS A 94 8.09 12.34 -15.12
CA HIS A 94 7.23 13.20 -15.94
C HIS A 94 7.95 14.47 -16.44
N VAL A 95 8.84 15.06 -15.62
CA VAL A 95 9.64 16.22 -16.01
C VAL A 95 10.67 15.84 -17.09
N TYR A 96 11.32 14.67 -16.98
CA TYR A 96 12.25 14.21 -18.02
C TYR A 96 11.55 13.87 -19.34
N THR A 97 10.36 13.26 -19.32
CA THR A 97 9.60 12.97 -20.54
C THR A 97 9.16 14.26 -21.24
N THR A 98 8.80 15.30 -20.49
CA THR A 98 8.38 16.59 -21.08
C THR A 98 9.55 17.40 -21.63
N GLU A 99 10.71 17.38 -20.96
CA GLU A 99 11.93 18.06 -21.46
C GLU A 99 12.49 17.38 -22.72
N THR A 100 12.49 16.05 -22.79
CA THR A 100 12.96 15.30 -23.96
C THR A 100 12.04 15.45 -25.18
N LEU A 101 10.71 15.53 -24.98
CA LEU A 101 9.78 15.86 -26.07
C LEU A 101 9.96 17.30 -26.57
N SER A 102 10.24 18.26 -25.68
CA SER A 102 10.47 19.66 -26.07
C SER A 102 11.79 19.88 -26.82
N SER A 103 12.80 19.04 -26.55
CA SER A 103 14.11 19.09 -27.22
C SER A 103 14.13 18.37 -28.57
N THR A 104 13.10 17.57 -28.88
CA THR A 104 12.99 16.78 -30.12
C THR A 104 11.93 17.34 -31.08
N THR A 105 11.61 18.64 -31.00
CA THR A 105 10.84 19.35 -32.04
C THR A 105 11.78 19.93 -33.12
N GLY A 106 12.73 19.11 -33.54
CA GLY A 106 13.74 19.48 -34.53
C GLY A 106 14.45 18.26 -35.09
N ASP A 107 13.70 17.23 -35.52
CA ASP A 107 14.00 16.39 -36.69
C ASP A 107 13.05 15.17 -36.72
N PRO A 108 12.30 14.94 -37.83
CA PRO A 108 11.43 13.78 -37.94
C PRO A 108 12.15 12.67 -38.72
N GLU A 109 12.91 11.80 -38.04
CA GLU A 109 13.19 10.49 -38.63
C GLU A 109 13.56 9.42 -37.58
N ASN A 110 12.69 8.42 -37.50
CA ASN A 110 13.02 7.01 -37.29
C ASN A 110 13.54 6.55 -35.91
N SER A 111 12.67 5.88 -35.14
CA SER A 111 12.90 4.52 -34.61
C SER A 111 11.65 3.99 -33.88
N GLN A 112 11.15 2.84 -34.34
CA GLN A 112 9.99 2.11 -33.83
C GLN A 112 10.30 1.23 -32.61
N GLY A 113 9.29 1.05 -31.74
CA GLY A 113 9.09 -0.07 -30.80
C GLY A 113 8.85 0.39 -29.35
N MET A 114 7.77 0.09 -28.62
CA MET A 114 6.57 -0.75 -28.75
C MET A 114 5.50 -0.17 -27.78
N PRO A 115 4.18 -0.35 -27.96
CA PRO A 115 3.15 0.38 -27.22
C PRO A 115 2.79 -0.33 -25.91
N SER A 116 2.57 0.44 -24.84
CA SER A 116 1.80 -0.01 -23.67
C SER A 116 0.78 1.07 -23.35
N GLY A 117 -0.49 0.72 -23.60
CA GLY A 117 -1.62 1.62 -23.47
C GLY A 117 -1.83 2.06 -22.03
N TYR A 118 -1.84 3.37 -21.85
CA TYR A 118 -2.68 4.02 -20.87
C TYR A 118 -3.74 4.77 -21.68
N GLU A 119 -4.92 4.17 -21.78
CA GLU A 119 -6.13 4.91 -22.10
C GLU A 119 -6.34 5.92 -20.96
N GLU A 120 -5.93 7.15 -21.25
CA GLU A 120 -6.31 8.34 -20.51
C GLU A 120 -7.82 8.52 -20.70
N THR A 121 -8.64 8.17 -19.71
CA THR A 121 -9.97 8.77 -19.55
C THR A 121 -10.58 8.51 -18.18
N SER A 122 -11.10 9.59 -17.60
CA SER A 122 -11.91 9.70 -16.37
C SER A 122 -11.16 9.69 -15.04
N LEU A 123 -10.70 10.86 -14.60
CA LEU A 123 -11.21 11.53 -13.39
C LEU A 123 -10.56 12.92 -13.19
N VAL A 124 -10.49 13.71 -14.27
CA VAL A 124 -10.56 15.17 -14.16
C VAL A 124 -11.96 15.53 -14.65
N ASN A 125 -12.80 16.01 -13.72
CA ASN A 125 -14.17 16.52 -13.85
C ASN A 125 -15.22 15.70 -13.08
N GLY A 126 -15.18 15.84 -11.76
CA GLY A 126 -16.27 15.47 -10.86
C GLY A 126 -16.04 16.12 -9.50
N LEU A 127 -16.76 17.22 -9.27
CA LEU A 127 -17.01 17.81 -7.95
C LEU A 127 -17.41 16.76 -6.91
#